data_AF-A0A447TFT5-F1
#
_entry.id   AF-A0A447TFT5-F1
#
_cell.length_a   1.000
_cell.length_b   1.000
_cell.length_c   1.000
_cell.angle_alpha   90.00
_cell.angle_beta   90.00
_cell.angle_gamma   90.00
#
_symmetry.space_group_name_H-M   'P 1'
#
loop_
_entity.id
_entity.type
_entity.pdbx_description
1 polymer ?
#
loop_
_entity_poly.entity_id
_entity_poly.type
_entity_poly.pdbx_seq_one_letter_code
_entity_poly.pdbx_strand_id
1 'polypeptide(L)'
;MSMLPPLLSSLSELLAALRKTSGGASADLLQLMADVSDWLGYPADNPWFLSQARALRRRLDQPPPDSGWPSLLEGTARMRLKSLVNLWQDCLTLRALISRGLPLWDWKPAYRRWEVGVEARHYDYGLLAFAAGTAALGIFLGCLVWIALGWQDGANAVILGTIACCLFGSMDEPAPMLRTMFVVNTVCTMLAGLLLFAVLPAVHEFEMLALCLAPPFLLGGALLTQPRFGPVAMLLVVFTANLIGLQQSYNADFQSFLNSNLAGAAGILFALVWTLTTRPFGAELTLRRLIRSNWRDLAHNAAGRHGGDYARLTALMLDRLSLLAPRLAADGADPSAGFRELRVGFSALDLQRDEHRLAGAAHQAVDAALQGVSEHFRACAQADRYLDAPDALLGRLDAAIALTLADPAPAAREARGALVEMRVSLFPDAEGCQPASPVPGVRP
;
A
#
# COMPACT_ATOMS: atom_id res chain seq x y z
N MET A 1 -3.53 -12.10 -3.95
CA MET A 1 -2.78 -11.13 -4.78
C MET A 1 -1.89 -10.17 -3.98
N SER A 2 -2.24 -9.80 -2.75
CA SER A 2 -1.45 -8.87 -1.90
C SER A 2 0.02 -9.28 -1.67
N MET A 3 0.34 -10.58 -1.76
CA MET A 3 1.71 -11.10 -1.60
C MET A 3 2.57 -11.10 -2.87
N LEU A 4 2.03 -10.76 -4.03
CA LEU A 4 2.81 -10.72 -5.28
C LEU A 4 3.87 -9.60 -5.28
N PRO A 5 3.55 -8.34 -4.91
CA PRO A 5 4.54 -7.26 -4.93
C PRO A 5 5.76 -7.51 -4.02
N PRO A 6 5.59 -7.98 -2.76
CA PRO A 6 6.74 -8.30 -1.90
C PRO A 6 7.64 -9.40 -2.47
N LEU A 7 7.06 -10.44 -3.07
CA LEU A 7 7.84 -11.53 -3.68
C LEU A 7 8.63 -11.06 -4.90
N LEU A 8 8.02 -10.26 -5.77
CA LEU A 8 8.69 -9.70 -6.95
C LEU A 8 9.79 -8.72 -6.54
N SER A 9 9.54 -7.89 -5.53
CA SER A 9 10.55 -6.99 -4.97
C SER A 9 11.73 -7.74 -4.35
N SER A 10 11.47 -8.82 -3.61
CA SER A 10 12.53 -9.70 -3.08
C SER A 10 13.34 -10.34 -4.20
N LEU A 11 12.69 -10.85 -5.25
CA LEU A 11 13.36 -11.40 -6.43
C LEU A 11 14.23 -10.38 -7.15
N SER A 12 13.73 -9.15 -7.37
CA SER A 12 14.51 -8.11 -8.06
C SER A 12 15.80 -7.75 -7.32
N GLU A 13 15.77 -7.74 -6.00
CA GLU A 13 16.92 -7.42 -5.16
C GLU A 13 17.95 -8.54 -5.13
N LEU A 14 17.48 -9.80 -5.02
CA LEU A 14 18.37 -10.96 -5.11
C LEU A 14 19.06 -11.02 -6.47
N LEU A 15 18.35 -10.69 -7.55
CA LEU A 15 18.92 -10.60 -8.89
C LEU A 15 19.87 -9.42 -9.04
N ALA A 16 19.58 -8.27 -8.43
CA ALA A 16 20.49 -7.13 -8.39
C ALA A 16 21.78 -7.49 -7.65
N ALA A 17 21.68 -8.17 -6.51
CA ALA A 17 22.82 -8.68 -5.75
C ALA A 17 23.65 -9.70 -6.56
N LEU A 18 22.99 -10.63 -7.27
CA LEU A 18 23.65 -11.59 -8.15
C LEU A 18 24.42 -10.89 -9.28
N ARG A 19 23.85 -9.85 -9.89
CA ARG A 19 24.52 -9.06 -10.95
C ARG A 19 25.78 -8.35 -10.47
N LYS A 20 25.88 -8.02 -9.17
CA LYS A 20 27.09 -7.43 -8.58
C LYS A 20 28.20 -8.46 -8.35
N THR A 21 27.89 -9.76 -8.34
CA THR A 21 28.92 -10.81 -8.19
C THR A 21 29.62 -11.10 -9.52
N SER A 22 30.89 -11.48 -9.46
CA SER A 22 31.74 -11.75 -10.64
C SER A 22 31.22 -12.87 -11.57
N GLY A 23 30.34 -13.75 -11.07
CA GLY A 23 29.71 -14.82 -11.86
C GLY A 23 28.31 -14.49 -12.39
N GLY A 24 27.68 -13.40 -11.95
CA GLY A 24 26.31 -13.06 -12.34
C GLY A 24 25.27 -14.12 -11.96
N ALA A 25 24.10 -14.06 -12.62
CA ALA A 25 23.10 -15.12 -12.53
C ALA A 25 23.46 -16.29 -13.46
N SER A 26 23.35 -17.52 -12.97
CA SER A 26 23.62 -18.73 -13.76
C SER A 26 22.67 -18.83 -14.96
N ALA A 27 23.14 -19.48 -16.04
CA ALA A 27 22.30 -19.74 -17.21
C ALA A 27 21.07 -20.59 -16.87
N ASP A 28 21.19 -21.52 -15.91
CA ASP A 28 20.06 -22.34 -15.44
C ASP A 28 19.02 -21.48 -14.70
N LEU A 29 19.44 -20.55 -13.83
CA LEU A 29 18.50 -19.63 -13.17
C LEU A 29 17.79 -18.73 -14.18
N LEU A 30 18.50 -18.19 -15.17
CA LEU A 30 17.91 -17.36 -16.21
C LEU A 30 16.90 -18.15 -17.06
N GLN A 31 17.22 -19.40 -17.40
CA GLN A 31 16.27 -20.28 -18.09
C GLN A 31 15.04 -20.58 -17.23
N LEU A 32 15.22 -20.89 -15.95
CA LEU A 32 14.11 -21.11 -15.02
C LEU A 32 13.22 -19.87 -14.89
N MET A 33 13.78 -18.67 -14.86
CA MET A 33 13.02 -17.43 -14.85
C MET A 33 12.22 -17.24 -16.14
N ALA A 34 12.82 -17.53 -17.31
CA ALA A 34 12.11 -17.49 -18.58
C ALA A 34 10.96 -18.49 -18.61
N ASP A 35 11.20 -19.73 -18.20
CA ASP A 35 10.19 -20.79 -18.15
C ASP A 35 9.04 -20.43 -17.20
N VAL A 36 9.33 -19.82 -16.04
CA VAL A 36 8.32 -19.31 -15.11
C VAL A 36 7.55 -18.16 -15.73
N SER A 37 8.23 -17.21 -16.39
CA SER A 37 7.59 -16.07 -17.05
C SER A 37 6.63 -16.51 -18.15
N ASP A 38 7.04 -17.46 -18.99
CA ASP A 38 6.20 -18.03 -20.04
C ASP A 38 4.97 -18.74 -19.45
N TRP A 39 5.17 -19.50 -18.38
CA TRP A 39 4.08 -20.17 -17.66
C TRP A 39 3.10 -19.20 -16.99
N LEU A 40 3.56 -18.06 -16.46
CA LEU A 40 2.69 -17.02 -15.89
C LEU A 40 1.69 -16.47 -16.93
N GLY A 41 2.07 -16.48 -18.22
CA GLY A 41 1.22 -16.06 -19.34
C GLY A 41 0.15 -17.06 -19.77
N TYR A 42 0.13 -18.28 -19.20
CA TYR A 42 -0.84 -19.30 -19.59
C TYR A 42 -2.26 -18.93 -19.16
N PRO A 43 -3.29 -19.18 -20.00
CA PRO A 43 -4.67 -18.98 -19.60
C PRO A 43 -5.07 -19.97 -18.49
N ALA A 44 -5.96 -19.55 -17.59
CA ALA A 44 -6.38 -20.36 -16.44
C ALA A 44 -7.03 -21.70 -16.83
N ASP A 45 -7.64 -21.78 -18.01
CA ASP A 45 -8.28 -22.98 -18.54
C ASP A 45 -7.30 -23.93 -19.27
N ASN A 46 -6.00 -23.61 -19.30
CA ASN A 46 -5.00 -24.46 -19.95
C ASN A 46 -4.87 -25.81 -19.21
N PRO A 47 -5.12 -26.97 -19.87
CA PRO A 47 -5.04 -28.29 -19.24
C PRO A 47 -3.66 -28.61 -18.63
N TRP A 48 -2.60 -28.02 -19.17
CA TRP A 48 -1.21 -28.25 -18.76
C TRP A 48 -0.75 -27.34 -17.63
N PHE A 49 -1.58 -26.37 -17.21
CA PHE A 49 -1.20 -25.36 -16.22
C PHE A 49 -0.69 -25.99 -14.91
N LEU A 50 -1.43 -26.95 -14.34
CA LEU A 50 -1.09 -27.60 -13.08
C LEU A 50 0.04 -28.63 -13.20
N SER A 51 0.21 -29.27 -14.37
CA SER A 51 1.30 -30.22 -14.60
C SER A 51 2.62 -29.49 -14.82
N GLN A 52 2.63 -28.38 -15.58
CA GLN A 52 3.80 -27.52 -15.72
C GLN A 52 4.20 -26.86 -14.40
N ALA A 53 3.24 -26.37 -13.60
CA ALA A 53 3.55 -25.83 -12.27
C ALA A 53 4.26 -26.87 -11.38
N ARG A 54 3.87 -28.16 -11.48
CA ARG A 54 4.56 -29.26 -10.77
C ARG A 54 5.97 -29.50 -11.31
N ALA A 55 6.17 -29.46 -12.63
CA ALA A 55 7.48 -29.62 -13.25
C ALA A 55 8.45 -28.50 -12.88
N LEU A 56 7.99 -27.24 -12.93
CA LEU A 56 8.78 -26.06 -12.53
C LEU A 56 9.22 -26.16 -11.07
N ARG A 57 8.32 -26.54 -10.16
CA ARG A 57 8.65 -26.73 -8.74
C ARG A 57 9.74 -27.76 -8.52
N ARG A 58 9.71 -28.89 -9.23
CA ARG A 58 10.74 -29.93 -9.12
C ARG A 58 12.12 -29.42 -9.56
N ARG A 59 12.19 -28.59 -10.61
CA ARG A 59 13.46 -27.99 -11.06
C ARG A 59 13.95 -26.94 -10.07
N LEU A 60 13.05 -26.11 -9.53
CA LEU A 60 13.38 -25.09 -8.52
C LEU A 60 13.84 -25.69 -7.18
N ASP A 61 13.47 -26.93 -6.87
CA ASP A 61 13.93 -27.66 -5.68
C ASP A 61 15.35 -28.23 -5.81
N GLN A 62 15.93 -28.22 -7.01
CA GLN A 62 17.30 -28.67 -7.21
C GLN A 62 18.28 -27.62 -6.65
N PRO A 63 19.18 -28.02 -5.73
CA PRO A 63 20.17 -27.10 -5.17
C PRO A 63 21.14 -26.63 -6.26
N PRO A 64 21.64 -25.38 -6.18
CA PRO A 64 22.68 -24.91 -7.08
C PRO A 64 23.97 -25.75 -6.91
N PRO A 65 24.76 -25.92 -7.97
CA PRO A 65 25.91 -26.83 -7.99
C PRO A 65 27.09 -26.34 -7.13
N ASP A 66 27.25 -25.03 -6.97
CA ASP A 66 28.41 -24.42 -6.32
C ASP A 66 28.19 -24.15 -4.83
N SER A 67 29.29 -24.02 -4.09
CA SER A 67 29.30 -23.58 -2.70
C SER A 67 29.94 -22.19 -2.60
N GLY A 68 29.16 -21.18 -2.23
CA GLY A 68 29.63 -19.81 -2.09
C GLY A 68 28.50 -18.80 -2.05
N TRP A 69 28.84 -17.52 -1.87
CA TRP A 69 27.85 -16.44 -1.81
C TRP A 69 26.90 -16.39 -3.03
N PRO A 70 27.38 -16.52 -4.30
CA PRO A 70 26.49 -16.54 -5.46
C PRO A 70 25.50 -17.70 -5.44
N SER A 71 25.90 -18.88 -4.95
CA SER A 71 25.00 -20.04 -4.88
C SER A 71 23.97 -19.91 -3.75
N LEU A 72 24.29 -19.20 -2.67
CA LEU A 72 23.30 -18.85 -1.64
C LEU A 72 22.24 -17.89 -2.18
N LEU A 73 22.67 -16.87 -2.93
CA LEU A 73 21.77 -15.92 -3.59
C LEU A 73 20.87 -16.65 -4.61
N GLU A 74 21.45 -17.50 -5.44
CA GLU A 74 20.71 -18.30 -6.43
C GLU A 74 19.72 -19.27 -5.77
N GLY A 75 20.14 -19.99 -4.73
CA GLY A 75 19.27 -20.88 -3.97
C GLY A 75 18.09 -20.11 -3.36
N THR A 76 18.33 -18.90 -2.86
CA THR A 76 17.30 -18.04 -2.29
C THR A 76 16.35 -17.50 -3.36
N ALA A 77 16.88 -17.11 -4.52
CA ALA A 77 16.07 -16.71 -5.68
C ALA A 77 15.17 -17.85 -6.18
N ARG A 78 15.68 -19.09 -6.25
CA ARG A 78 14.88 -20.29 -6.58
C ARG A 78 13.74 -20.52 -5.59
N MET A 79 14.00 -20.36 -4.28
CA MET A 79 12.96 -20.44 -3.24
C MET A 79 11.85 -19.39 -3.42
N ARG A 80 12.22 -18.16 -3.81
CA ARG A 80 11.26 -17.08 -4.08
C ARG A 80 10.50 -17.27 -5.41
N LEU A 81 11.14 -17.80 -6.46
CA LEU A 81 10.46 -18.22 -7.69
C LEU A 81 9.46 -19.35 -7.42
N LYS A 82 9.82 -20.34 -6.59
CA LYS A 82 8.89 -21.40 -6.17
C LYS A 82 7.68 -20.84 -5.43
N SER A 83 7.92 -19.86 -4.55
CA SER A 83 6.89 -19.13 -3.83
C SER A 83 5.94 -18.38 -4.80
N LEU A 84 6.50 -17.74 -5.85
CA LEU A 84 5.73 -17.08 -6.91
C LEU A 84 4.86 -18.06 -7.70
N VAL A 85 5.42 -19.20 -8.12
CA VAL A 85 4.68 -20.25 -8.84
C VAL A 85 3.49 -20.75 -8.00
N ASN A 86 3.71 -21.04 -6.72
CA ASN A 86 2.64 -21.47 -5.81
C ASN A 86 1.55 -20.41 -5.67
N LEU A 87 1.92 -19.14 -5.45
CA LEU A 87 0.97 -18.05 -5.26
C LEU A 87 0.17 -17.74 -6.53
N TRP A 88 0.81 -17.78 -7.70
CA TRP A 88 0.12 -17.58 -8.98
C TRP A 88 -0.86 -18.70 -9.29
N GLN A 89 -0.45 -19.95 -9.04
CA GLN A 89 -1.32 -21.13 -9.19
C GLN A 89 -2.58 -20.97 -8.34
N ASP A 90 -2.43 -20.55 -7.08
CA ASP A 90 -3.54 -20.32 -6.16
C ASP A 90 -4.46 -19.20 -6.66
N CYS A 91 -3.90 -18.09 -7.15
CA CYS A 91 -4.70 -16.98 -7.69
C CYS A 91 -5.56 -17.42 -8.89
N LEU A 92 -4.99 -18.14 -9.85
CA LEU A 92 -5.76 -18.61 -11.02
C LEU A 92 -6.74 -19.72 -10.67
N THR A 93 -6.39 -20.61 -9.75
CA THR A 93 -7.30 -21.67 -9.26
C THR A 93 -8.51 -21.05 -8.56
N LEU A 94 -8.29 -20.10 -7.64
CA LEU A 94 -9.36 -19.39 -6.94
C LEU A 94 -10.23 -18.60 -7.91
N ARG A 95 -9.64 -17.91 -8.89
CA ARG A 95 -10.39 -17.19 -9.93
C ARG A 95 -11.31 -18.13 -10.72
N ALA A 96 -10.83 -19.32 -11.08
CA ALA A 96 -11.60 -20.32 -11.80
C ALA A 96 -12.72 -20.93 -10.93
N LEU A 97 -12.47 -21.17 -9.64
CA LEU A 97 -13.49 -21.66 -8.72
C LEU A 97 -14.61 -20.63 -8.51
N ILE A 98 -14.23 -19.36 -8.30
CA ILE A 98 -15.17 -18.25 -8.12
C ILE A 98 -16.00 -18.02 -9.38
N SER A 99 -15.38 -17.99 -10.57
CA SER A 99 -16.11 -17.77 -11.82
C SER A 99 -17.09 -18.88 -12.17
N ARG A 100 -16.80 -20.12 -11.74
CA ARG A 100 -17.66 -21.29 -11.95
C ARG A 100 -18.67 -21.51 -10.81
N GLY A 101 -18.65 -20.68 -9.76
CA GLY A 101 -19.52 -20.82 -8.59
C GLY A 101 -19.28 -22.11 -7.78
N LEU A 102 -18.08 -22.68 -7.85
CA LEU A 102 -17.74 -23.92 -7.16
C LEU A 102 -17.42 -23.67 -5.68
N PRO A 103 -17.71 -24.63 -4.77
CA PRO A 103 -17.41 -24.48 -3.36
C PRO A 103 -15.90 -24.41 -3.10
N LEU A 104 -15.48 -23.49 -2.23
CA LEU A 104 -14.09 -23.25 -1.85
C LEU A 104 -13.55 -24.18 -0.75
N TRP A 105 -14.36 -25.09 -0.22
CA TRP A 105 -14.14 -25.74 1.08
C TRP A 105 -13.11 -26.87 0.95
N ASP A 106 -13.05 -27.47 -0.25
CA ASP A 106 -12.08 -28.51 -0.61
C ASP A 106 -10.77 -27.93 -1.19
N TRP A 107 -10.71 -26.62 -1.41
CA TRP A 107 -9.52 -25.99 -1.97
C TRP A 107 -8.40 -25.92 -0.94
N LYS A 108 -7.22 -26.41 -1.33
CA LYS A 108 -6.00 -26.36 -0.49
C LYS A 108 -4.97 -25.44 -1.16
N PRO A 109 -4.49 -24.40 -0.46
CA PRO A 109 -3.49 -23.51 -1.03
C PRO A 109 -2.17 -24.27 -1.26
N ALA A 110 -1.58 -24.05 -2.45
CA ALA A 110 -0.21 -24.46 -2.75
C ALA A 110 0.79 -23.53 -2.05
N TYR A 111 0.44 -22.26 -1.90
CA TYR A 111 1.19 -21.28 -1.13
C TYR A 111 0.86 -21.40 0.36
N ARG A 112 1.69 -22.15 1.10
CA ARG A 112 1.50 -22.40 2.55
C ARG A 112 2.45 -21.63 3.44
N ARG A 113 3.18 -20.65 2.88
CA ARG A 113 4.20 -19.91 3.62
C ARG A 113 3.55 -19.00 4.66
N TRP A 114 2.45 -18.33 4.31
CA TRP A 114 1.75 -17.42 5.21
C TRP A 114 0.25 -17.71 5.18
N GLU A 115 -0.32 -18.01 6.35
CA GLU A 115 -1.77 -17.91 6.54
C GLU A 115 -2.07 -16.40 6.55
N VAL A 116 -2.69 -15.89 5.49
CA VAL A 116 -3.09 -14.49 5.48
C VAL A 116 -4.40 -14.41 6.27
N GLY A 117 -4.30 -14.04 7.55
CA GLY A 117 -5.47 -13.78 8.37
C GLY A 117 -6.32 -12.70 7.73
N VAL A 118 -7.61 -12.96 7.54
CA VAL A 118 -8.55 -12.06 6.85
C VAL A 118 -8.84 -10.79 7.67
N GLU A 119 -8.52 -10.77 8.97
CA GLU A 119 -9.17 -9.86 9.93
C GLU A 119 -8.30 -8.73 10.51
N ALA A 120 -7.02 -8.59 10.13
CA ALA A 120 -6.16 -7.58 10.75
C ALA A 120 -6.05 -6.30 9.92
N ARG A 121 -7.09 -5.44 9.96
CA ARG A 121 -7.02 -4.08 9.42
C ARG A 121 -6.44 -3.12 10.46
N HIS A 122 -5.48 -2.30 10.06
CA HIS A 122 -4.94 -1.27 10.93
C HIS A 122 -5.90 -0.07 10.99
N TYR A 123 -6.52 0.13 12.15
CA TYR A 123 -7.30 1.32 12.44
C TYR A 123 -6.47 2.27 13.31
N ASP A 124 -6.12 3.43 12.75
CA ASP A 124 -5.63 4.55 13.56
C ASP A 124 -6.84 5.25 14.20
N TYR A 125 -7.29 4.73 15.35
CA TYR A 125 -8.41 5.31 16.10
C TYR A 125 -8.15 6.76 16.51
N GLY A 126 -6.89 7.15 16.68
CA GLY A 126 -6.52 8.53 16.99
C GLY A 126 -6.81 9.46 15.80
N LEU A 127 -6.36 9.07 14.61
CA LEU A 127 -6.64 9.81 13.38
C LEU A 127 -8.13 9.82 13.04
N LEU A 128 -8.84 8.71 13.25
CA LEU A 128 -10.28 8.62 13.05
C LEU A 128 -11.06 9.54 13.99
N ALA A 129 -10.74 9.52 15.29
CA ALA A 129 -11.38 10.39 16.28
C ALA A 129 -11.08 11.87 16.00
N PHE A 130 -9.84 12.18 15.59
CA PHE A 130 -9.45 13.53 15.19
C PHE A 130 -10.19 13.99 13.93
N ALA A 131 -10.29 13.16 12.91
CA ALA A 131 -11.00 13.47 11.68
C ALA A 131 -12.50 13.71 11.93
N ALA A 132 -13.15 12.86 12.73
CA ALA A 132 -14.55 13.01 13.10
C ALA A 132 -14.76 14.25 14.00
N GLY A 133 -13.90 14.45 15.00
CA GLY A 133 -13.98 15.58 15.94
C GLY A 133 -13.79 16.93 15.28
N THR A 134 -12.80 17.05 14.38
CA THR A 134 -12.55 18.28 13.61
C THR A 134 -13.71 18.63 12.67
N ALA A 135 -14.30 17.63 12.00
CA ALA A 135 -15.48 17.84 11.17
C ALA A 135 -16.69 18.29 11.99
N ALA A 136 -17.00 17.60 13.09
CA ALA A 136 -18.12 17.94 13.97
C ALA A 136 -17.97 19.35 14.56
N LEU A 137 -16.76 19.70 15.03
CA LEU A 137 -16.48 21.03 15.57
C LEU A 137 -16.58 22.12 14.49
N GLY A 138 -16.11 21.86 13.27
CA GLY A 138 -16.22 22.79 12.15
C GLY A 138 -17.68 23.09 11.79
N ILE A 139 -18.52 22.05 11.71
CA ILE A 139 -19.96 22.20 11.46
C ILE A 139 -20.63 22.99 12.60
N PHE A 140 -20.33 22.64 13.85
CA PHE A 140 -20.89 23.32 15.02
C PHE A 140 -20.53 24.81 15.05
N LEU A 141 -19.26 25.17 14.81
CA LEU A 141 -18.81 26.55 14.73
C LEU A 141 -19.41 27.28 13.52
N GLY A 142 -19.55 26.61 12.37
CA GLY A 142 -20.24 27.17 11.20
C GLY A 142 -21.69 27.53 11.50
N CYS A 143 -22.42 26.65 12.19
CA CYS A 143 -23.79 26.93 12.65
C CYS A 143 -23.83 28.11 13.63
N LEU A 144 -22.90 28.19 14.59
CA LEU A 144 -22.84 29.31 15.54
C LEU A 144 -22.58 30.65 14.83
N VAL A 145 -21.65 30.68 13.87
CA VAL A 145 -21.35 31.86 13.07
C VAL A 145 -22.58 32.29 12.26
N TRP A 146 -23.29 31.34 11.65
CA TRP A 146 -24.53 31.62 10.93
C TRP A 146 -25.61 32.24 11.83
N ILE A 147 -25.86 31.64 12.99
CA ILE A 147 -26.85 32.13 13.97
C ILE A 147 -26.47 33.54 14.45
N ALA A 148 -25.19 33.78 14.74
CA ALA A 148 -24.71 35.08 15.22
C ALA A 148 -24.81 36.19 14.15
N LEU A 149 -24.57 35.85 12.88
CA LEU A 149 -24.70 36.80 11.76
C LEU A 149 -26.16 37.13 11.42
N GLY A 150 -27.13 36.31 11.84
CA GLY A 150 -28.54 36.46 11.47
C GLY A 150 -28.77 36.40 9.96
N TRP A 151 -27.87 35.76 9.21
CA TRP A 151 -27.91 35.76 7.74
C TRP A 151 -29.00 34.83 7.23
N GLN A 152 -30.03 35.37 6.56
CA GLN A 152 -31.19 34.59 6.10
C GLN A 152 -30.80 33.34 5.30
N ASP A 153 -29.93 33.46 4.30
CA ASP A 153 -29.53 32.33 3.43
C ASP A 153 -28.25 31.61 3.91
N GLY A 154 -27.78 31.90 5.12
CA GLY A 154 -26.59 31.27 5.68
C GLY A 154 -26.73 29.75 5.92
N ALA A 155 -27.96 29.23 5.87
CA ALA A 155 -28.22 27.78 5.87
C ALA A 155 -27.47 27.07 4.72
N ASN A 156 -27.44 27.68 3.53
CA ASN A 156 -26.76 27.10 2.38
C ASN A 156 -25.23 27.07 2.58
N ALA A 157 -24.67 28.06 3.27
CA ALA A 157 -23.26 28.07 3.66
C ALA A 157 -22.91 26.88 4.56
N VAL A 158 -23.73 26.61 5.57
CA VAL A 158 -23.52 25.49 6.49
C VAL A 158 -23.65 24.15 5.76
N ILE A 159 -24.66 23.99 4.89
CA ILE A 159 -24.88 22.75 4.12
C ILE A 159 -23.69 22.45 3.21
N LEU A 160 -23.28 23.41 2.37
CA LEU A 160 -22.17 23.19 1.44
C LEU A 160 -20.82 23.06 2.14
N GLY A 161 -20.60 23.79 3.24
CA GLY A 161 -19.44 23.61 4.11
C GLY A 161 -19.39 22.20 4.72
N THR A 162 -20.54 21.68 5.17
CA THR A 162 -20.65 20.32 5.72
C THR A 162 -20.35 19.27 4.65
N ILE A 163 -20.92 19.41 3.45
CA ILE A 163 -20.66 18.52 2.31
C ILE A 163 -19.16 18.52 1.98
N ALA A 164 -18.53 19.69 1.92
CA ALA A 164 -17.09 19.81 1.65
C ALA A 164 -16.24 19.08 2.71
N CYS A 165 -16.57 19.24 3.99
CA CYS A 165 -15.88 18.56 5.09
C CYS A 165 -16.05 17.04 5.05
N CYS A 166 -17.25 16.54 4.74
CA CYS A 166 -17.55 15.11 4.73
C CYS A 166 -17.01 14.39 3.49
N LEU A 167 -17.16 14.99 2.30
CA LEU A 167 -16.77 14.37 1.03
C LEU A 167 -15.25 14.14 0.95
N PHE A 168 -14.48 15.04 1.55
CA PHE A 168 -13.01 15.00 1.54
C PHE A 168 -12.39 14.66 2.88
N GLY A 169 -13.20 14.35 3.90
CA GLY A 169 -12.71 14.05 5.25
C GLY A 169 -11.82 12.81 5.32
N SER A 170 -11.98 11.88 4.36
CA SER A 170 -11.19 10.65 4.19
C SER A 170 -9.91 10.83 3.38
N MET A 171 -9.70 12.00 2.75
CA MET A 171 -8.47 12.29 2.03
C MET A 171 -7.36 12.69 3.01
N ASP A 172 -6.13 12.28 2.69
CA ASP A 172 -4.95 12.66 3.48
C ASP A 172 -4.68 14.16 3.40
N GLU A 173 -4.85 14.75 2.20
CA GLU A 173 -4.76 16.20 1.96
C GLU A 173 -6.05 16.75 1.33
N PRO A 174 -7.04 17.15 2.16
CA PRO A 174 -8.31 17.69 1.65
C PRO A 174 -8.18 19.09 1.05
N ALA A 175 -7.20 19.90 1.45
CA ALA A 175 -7.12 21.31 1.08
C ALA A 175 -7.01 21.59 -0.44
N PRO A 176 -6.18 20.88 -1.24
CA PRO A 176 -6.14 21.08 -2.70
C PRO A 176 -7.49 20.79 -3.37
N MET A 177 -8.20 19.78 -2.87
CA MET A 177 -9.50 19.41 -3.39
C MET A 177 -10.58 20.42 -3.00
N LEU A 178 -10.57 20.94 -1.76
CA LEU A 178 -11.47 22.02 -1.37
C LEU A 178 -11.23 23.31 -2.18
N ARG A 179 -9.97 23.63 -2.52
CA ARG A 179 -9.66 24.75 -3.44
C ARG A 179 -10.27 24.51 -4.82
N THR A 180 -10.12 23.31 -5.35
CA THR A 180 -10.73 22.92 -6.63
C THR A 180 -12.25 23.01 -6.55
N MET A 181 -12.87 22.51 -5.49
CA MET A 181 -14.30 22.60 -5.23
C MET A 181 -14.78 24.06 -5.20
N PHE A 182 -14.04 24.96 -4.54
CA PHE A 182 -14.36 26.39 -4.52
C PHE A 182 -14.32 27.02 -5.92
N VAL A 183 -13.27 26.73 -6.70
CA VAL A 183 -13.14 27.24 -8.08
C VAL A 183 -14.25 26.69 -8.97
N VAL A 184 -14.48 25.38 -8.96
CA VAL A 184 -15.53 24.72 -9.75
C VAL A 184 -16.90 25.24 -9.37
N ASN A 185 -17.21 25.38 -8.08
CA ASN A 185 -18.46 25.95 -7.60
C ASN A 185 -18.66 27.38 -8.12
N THR A 186 -17.62 28.21 -8.10
CA THR A 186 -17.67 29.59 -8.60
C THR A 186 -17.95 29.62 -10.12
N VAL A 187 -17.26 28.78 -10.89
CA VAL A 187 -17.46 28.66 -12.34
C VAL A 187 -18.87 28.14 -12.66
N CYS A 188 -19.33 27.09 -11.96
CA CYS A 188 -20.68 26.56 -12.11
C CYS A 188 -21.74 27.58 -11.73
N THR A 189 -21.51 28.39 -10.69
CA THR A 189 -22.44 29.48 -10.30
C THR A 189 -22.57 30.52 -11.41
N MET A 190 -21.46 30.93 -12.03
CA MET A 190 -21.48 31.87 -13.16
C MET A 190 -22.23 31.28 -14.37
N LEU A 191 -21.94 30.02 -14.71
CA LEU A 191 -22.58 29.33 -15.82
C LEU A 191 -24.09 29.12 -15.57
N ALA A 192 -24.46 28.72 -14.35
CA ALA A 192 -25.85 28.55 -13.94
C ALA A 192 -26.60 29.88 -13.96
N GLY A 193 -25.98 30.98 -13.53
CA GLY A 193 -26.55 32.32 -13.66
C GLY A 193 -26.83 32.68 -15.13
N LEU A 194 -25.87 32.42 -16.02
CA LEU A 194 -26.08 32.65 -17.47
C LEU A 194 -27.22 31.79 -18.01
N LEU A 195 -27.26 30.50 -17.66
CA LEU A 195 -28.31 29.59 -18.10
C LEU A 195 -29.68 30.00 -17.57
N LEU A 196 -29.80 30.29 -16.28
CA LEU A 196 -31.07 30.64 -15.63
C LEU A 196 -31.62 31.99 -16.09
N PHE A 197 -30.78 33.02 -16.22
CA PHE A 197 -31.25 34.38 -16.49
C PHE A 197 -31.17 34.80 -17.97
N ALA A 198 -30.32 34.19 -18.79
CA ALA A 198 -30.20 34.54 -20.21
C ALA A 198 -30.84 33.51 -21.14
N VAL A 199 -30.75 32.21 -20.81
CA VAL A 199 -31.21 31.14 -21.70
C VAL A 199 -32.61 30.66 -21.33
N LEU A 200 -32.86 30.40 -20.05
CA LEU A 200 -34.13 29.84 -19.57
C LEU A 200 -35.36 30.71 -19.87
N PRO A 201 -35.29 32.06 -19.84
CA PRO A 201 -36.44 32.89 -20.25
C PRO A 201 -36.83 32.72 -21.72
N ALA A 202 -35.92 32.22 -22.57
CA ALA A 202 -36.19 31.94 -23.98
C ALA A 202 -36.68 30.49 -24.23
N VAL A 203 -36.62 29.63 -23.21
CA VAL A 203 -36.98 28.20 -23.30
C VAL A 203 -38.41 27.99 -22.79
N HIS A 204 -39.30 27.58 -23.69
CA HIS A 204 -40.73 27.45 -23.39
C HIS A 204 -41.22 26.00 -23.35
N GLU A 205 -40.45 25.07 -23.93
CA GLU A 205 -40.82 23.66 -24.08
C GLU A 205 -39.79 22.73 -23.42
N PHE A 206 -40.24 21.53 -23.04
CA PHE A 206 -39.40 20.52 -22.38
C PHE A 206 -38.22 20.08 -23.25
N GLU A 207 -38.42 19.92 -24.55
CA GLU A 207 -37.40 19.47 -25.49
C GLU A 207 -36.24 20.47 -25.59
N MET A 208 -36.54 21.77 -25.56
CA MET A 208 -35.52 22.83 -25.55
C MET A 208 -34.73 22.84 -24.23
N LEU A 209 -35.40 22.61 -23.10
CA LEU A 209 -34.74 22.48 -21.80
C LEU A 209 -33.80 21.27 -21.79
N ALA A 210 -34.25 20.12 -22.28
CA ALA A 210 -33.46 18.91 -22.39
C ALA A 210 -32.23 19.11 -23.29
N LEU A 211 -32.40 19.78 -24.44
CA LEU A 211 -31.30 20.06 -25.37
C LEU A 211 -30.27 21.03 -24.78
N CYS A 212 -30.70 21.99 -23.95
CA CYS A 212 -29.82 22.95 -23.29
C CYS A 212 -29.00 22.29 -22.16
N LEU A 213 -29.60 21.35 -21.43
CA LEU A 213 -28.96 20.62 -20.34
C LEU A 213 -28.11 19.44 -20.82
N ALA A 214 -28.38 18.89 -22.00
CA ALA A 214 -27.68 17.72 -22.52
C ALA A 214 -26.15 17.92 -22.62
N PRO A 215 -25.60 19.01 -23.18
CA PRO A 215 -24.16 19.19 -23.29
C PRO A 215 -23.40 19.14 -21.95
N PRO A 216 -23.75 19.92 -20.89
CA PRO A 216 -23.02 19.86 -19.63
C PRO A 216 -23.13 18.50 -18.94
N PHE A 217 -24.29 17.83 -18.99
CA PHE A 217 -24.47 16.51 -18.37
C PHE A 217 -23.81 15.37 -19.14
N LEU A 218 -23.87 15.37 -20.48
CA LEU A 218 -23.24 14.34 -21.30
C LEU A 218 -21.71 14.46 -21.25
N LEU A 219 -21.17 15.68 -21.34
CA LEU A 219 -19.73 15.91 -21.21
C LEU A 219 -19.25 15.58 -19.80
N GLY A 220 -19.97 16.04 -18.77
CA GLY A 220 -19.66 15.70 -17.37
C GLY A 220 -19.71 14.20 -17.11
N GLY A 221 -20.72 13.50 -17.62
CA GLY A 221 -20.88 12.05 -17.55
C GLY A 221 -19.75 11.28 -18.27
N ALA A 222 -19.32 11.76 -19.43
CA ALA A 222 -18.19 11.16 -20.13
C ALA A 222 -16.88 11.34 -19.34
N LEU A 223 -16.63 12.54 -18.79
CA LEU A 223 -15.44 12.84 -17.99
C LEU A 223 -15.41 12.07 -16.67
N LEU A 224 -16.57 11.75 -16.08
CA LEU A 224 -16.69 10.91 -14.89
C LEU A 224 -16.09 9.50 -15.08
N THR A 225 -16.13 8.97 -16.31
CA THR A 225 -15.55 7.64 -16.62
C THR A 225 -14.02 7.65 -16.69
N GLN A 226 -13.40 8.84 -16.78
CA GLN A 226 -11.96 8.98 -16.87
C GLN A 226 -11.36 9.20 -15.48
N PRO A 227 -10.50 8.29 -14.96
CA PRO A 227 -9.98 8.37 -13.59
C PRO A 227 -9.17 9.65 -13.32
N ARG A 228 -8.62 10.28 -14.37
CA ARG A 228 -7.91 11.56 -14.27
C ARG A 228 -8.82 12.75 -13.97
N PHE A 229 -10.03 12.77 -14.53
CA PHE A 229 -10.97 13.89 -14.38
C PHE A 229 -12.15 13.57 -13.46
N GLY A 230 -12.34 12.30 -13.10
CA GLY A 230 -13.49 11.80 -12.35
C GLY A 230 -13.91 12.65 -11.16
N PRO A 231 -13.00 13.00 -10.23
CA PRO A 231 -13.36 13.81 -9.07
C PRO A 231 -13.82 15.23 -9.40
N VAL A 232 -13.18 15.89 -10.37
CA VAL A 232 -13.54 17.24 -10.82
C VAL A 232 -14.85 17.22 -11.61
N ALA A 233 -15.02 16.21 -12.46
CA ALA A 233 -16.24 15.99 -13.23
C ALA A 233 -17.44 15.70 -12.32
N MET A 234 -17.24 14.92 -11.25
CA MET A 234 -18.25 14.69 -10.22
C MET A 234 -18.72 16.00 -9.59
N LEU A 235 -17.78 16.85 -9.15
CA LEU A 235 -18.11 18.16 -8.58
C LEU A 235 -18.87 19.03 -9.58
N LEU A 236 -18.41 19.08 -10.83
CA LEU A 236 -19.05 19.86 -11.89
C LEU A 236 -20.50 19.43 -12.12
N VAL A 237 -20.76 18.12 -12.23
CA VAL A 237 -22.11 17.58 -12.45
C VAL A 237 -23.01 17.85 -11.24
N VAL A 238 -22.52 17.60 -10.02
CA VAL A 238 -23.30 17.80 -8.78
C VAL A 238 -23.65 19.27 -8.58
N PHE A 239 -22.69 20.18 -8.73
CA PHE A 239 -22.96 21.61 -8.60
C PHE A 239 -23.88 22.12 -9.70
N THR A 240 -23.64 21.73 -10.95
CA THR A 240 -24.51 22.13 -12.06
C THR A 240 -25.95 21.68 -11.81
N ALA A 241 -26.18 20.43 -11.41
CA ALA A 241 -27.52 19.93 -11.07
C ALA A 241 -28.16 20.67 -9.89
N ASN A 242 -27.39 20.94 -8.83
CA ASN A 242 -27.88 21.65 -7.66
C ASN A 242 -28.27 23.10 -7.98
N LEU A 243 -27.45 23.80 -8.77
CA LEU A 243 -27.61 25.22 -9.09
C LEU A 243 -28.73 25.50 -10.08
N ILE A 244 -28.97 24.60 -11.02
CA ILE A 244 -30.08 24.73 -11.98
C ILE A 244 -31.42 24.63 -11.25
N GLY A 245 -31.49 23.83 -10.17
CA GLY A 245 -32.58 23.87 -9.20
C GLY A 245 -33.98 23.88 -9.83
N LEU A 246 -34.28 22.93 -10.73
CA LEU A 246 -35.56 22.87 -11.46
C LEU A 246 -36.74 22.85 -10.49
N GLN A 247 -37.47 23.96 -10.43
CA GLN A 247 -38.69 24.12 -9.63
C GLN A 247 -39.93 24.13 -10.54
N GLN A 248 -41.08 23.80 -9.96
CA GLN A 248 -42.37 23.74 -10.67
C GLN A 248 -42.83 25.11 -11.21
N SER A 249 -42.32 26.21 -10.65
CA SER A 249 -42.58 27.58 -11.08
C SER A 249 -41.27 28.35 -11.26
N TYR A 250 -41.08 28.97 -12.42
CA TYR A 250 -39.96 29.89 -12.64
C TYR A 250 -40.19 31.18 -11.85
N ASN A 251 -39.59 31.27 -10.67
CA ASN A 251 -39.55 32.49 -9.85
C ASN A 251 -38.09 32.82 -9.55
N ALA A 252 -37.36 33.24 -10.58
CA ALA A 252 -35.95 33.56 -10.47
C ALA A 252 -35.78 35.00 -9.98
N ASP A 253 -35.60 35.17 -8.67
CA ASP A 253 -35.10 36.41 -8.08
C ASP A 253 -33.57 36.40 -8.10
N PHE A 254 -32.98 37.33 -8.85
CA PHE A 254 -31.53 37.48 -8.97
C PHE A 254 -30.86 37.74 -7.61
N GLN A 255 -31.52 38.50 -6.72
CA GLN A 255 -30.97 38.80 -5.40
C GLN A 255 -30.90 37.54 -4.53
N SER A 256 -31.97 36.75 -4.51
CA SER A 256 -32.01 35.47 -3.79
C SER A 256 -31.02 34.45 -4.36
N PHE A 257 -30.93 34.35 -5.69
CA PHE A 257 -29.95 33.50 -6.37
C PHE A 257 -28.52 33.89 -6.00
N LEU A 258 -28.15 35.17 -6.11
CA LEU A 258 -26.80 35.61 -5.77
C LEU A 258 -26.50 35.40 -4.29
N ASN A 259 -27.41 35.78 -3.38
CA ASN A 259 -27.19 35.67 -1.95
C ASN A 259 -27.01 34.20 -1.52
N SER A 260 -27.86 33.30 -2.00
CA SER A 260 -27.78 31.86 -1.73
C SER A 260 -26.48 31.25 -2.25
N ASN A 261 -26.03 31.64 -3.45
CA ASN A 261 -24.80 31.10 -4.04
C ASN A 261 -23.53 31.66 -3.40
N LEU A 262 -23.54 32.95 -3.05
CA LEU A 262 -22.46 33.56 -2.26
C LEU A 262 -22.37 32.93 -0.87
N ALA A 263 -23.50 32.62 -0.24
CA ALA A 263 -23.54 31.84 1.00
C ALA A 263 -22.90 30.46 0.82
N GLY A 264 -23.29 29.73 -0.22
CA GLY A 264 -22.68 28.44 -0.55
C GLY A 264 -21.16 28.52 -0.74
N ALA A 265 -20.69 29.48 -1.52
CA ALA A 265 -19.27 29.71 -1.75
C ALA A 265 -18.52 30.09 -0.46
N ALA A 266 -19.12 30.94 0.39
CA ALA A 266 -18.58 31.29 1.70
C ALA A 266 -18.49 30.07 2.62
N GLY A 267 -19.45 29.14 2.55
CA GLY A 267 -19.42 27.87 3.28
C GLY A 267 -18.25 26.97 2.88
N ILE A 268 -18.00 26.83 1.57
CA ILE A 268 -16.84 26.08 1.05
C ILE A 268 -15.53 26.76 1.45
N LEU A 269 -15.47 28.09 1.39
CA LEU A 269 -14.31 28.86 1.81
C LEU A 269 -14.04 28.70 3.32
N PHE A 270 -15.08 28.76 4.14
CA PHE A 270 -14.98 28.48 5.58
C PHE A 270 -14.45 27.07 5.82
N ALA A 271 -14.98 26.06 5.14
CA ALA A 271 -14.50 24.68 5.24
C ALA A 271 -13.01 24.58 4.84
N LEU A 272 -12.57 25.32 3.80
CA LEU A 272 -11.17 25.37 3.38
C LEU A 272 -10.27 25.98 4.45
N VAL A 273 -10.66 27.14 5.00
CA VAL A 273 -9.90 27.81 6.07
C VAL A 273 -9.87 26.94 7.33
N TRP A 274 -11.00 26.36 7.72
CA TRP A 274 -11.10 25.43 8.84
C TRP A 274 -10.19 24.22 8.65
N THR A 275 -10.18 23.63 7.46
CA THR A 275 -9.34 22.48 7.11
C THR A 275 -7.85 22.85 7.17
N LEU A 276 -7.46 24.01 6.63
CA LEU A 276 -6.07 24.50 6.71
C LEU A 276 -5.64 24.77 8.16
N THR A 277 -6.56 25.22 9.01
CA THR A 277 -6.28 25.56 10.42
C THR A 277 -6.23 24.34 11.33
N THR A 278 -7.14 23.38 11.12
CA THR A 278 -7.27 22.17 11.94
C THR A 278 -6.37 21.05 11.49
N ARG A 279 -6.10 20.93 10.20
CA ARG A 279 -5.16 19.95 9.62
C ARG A 279 -3.93 20.65 9.02
N PRO A 280 -3.14 21.43 9.80
CA PRO A 280 -1.84 21.90 9.34
C PRO A 280 -0.83 20.75 9.28
N PHE A 281 -1.17 19.58 9.86
CA PHE A 281 -0.39 18.36 9.78
C PHE A 281 -0.45 17.84 8.33
N GLY A 282 0.55 18.20 7.51
CA GLY A 282 0.68 17.69 6.15
C GLY A 282 0.72 16.16 6.12
N ALA A 283 0.47 15.56 4.94
CA ALA A 283 0.62 14.12 4.74
C ALA A 283 1.95 13.59 5.28
N GLU A 284 2.98 14.44 5.26
CA GLU A 284 4.32 14.18 5.80
C GLU A 284 4.35 13.78 7.28
N LEU A 285 3.57 14.42 8.17
CA LEU A 285 3.58 14.08 9.61
C LEU A 285 2.88 12.74 9.88
N THR A 286 1.78 12.49 9.18
CA THR A 286 1.08 11.21 9.22
C THR A 286 1.96 10.10 8.66
N LEU A 287 2.66 10.38 7.55
CA LEU A 287 3.65 9.48 6.95
C LEU A 287 4.81 9.19 7.93
N ARG A 288 5.40 10.21 8.55
CA ARG A 288 6.46 10.04 9.57
C ARG A 288 5.98 9.22 10.76
N ARG A 289 4.78 9.48 11.29
CA ARG A 289 4.20 8.67 12.37
C ARG A 289 3.98 7.22 11.95
N LEU A 290 3.52 6.99 10.73
CA LEU A 290 3.29 5.66 10.18
C LEU A 290 4.60 4.90 9.98
N ILE A 291 5.65 5.54 9.43
CA ILE A 291 7.00 4.97 9.30
C ILE A 291 7.57 4.64 10.67
N ARG A 292 7.48 5.55 11.64
CA ARG A 292 7.96 5.32 13.00
C ARG A 292 7.23 4.17 13.70
N SER A 293 5.92 4.07 13.51
CA SER A 293 5.11 2.95 13.98
C SER A 293 5.57 1.64 13.33
N ASN A 294 5.87 1.66 12.02
CA ASN A 294 6.40 0.51 11.30
C ASN A 294 7.73 0.04 11.89
N TRP A 295 8.68 0.95 12.15
CA TRP A 295 9.96 0.59 12.78
C TRP A 295 9.82 0.02 14.19
N ARG A 296 8.91 0.58 15.02
CA ARG A 296 8.65 0.02 16.36
C ARG A 296 8.11 -1.40 16.28
N ASP A 297 7.21 -1.66 15.36
CA ASP A 297 6.63 -2.99 15.18
C ASP A 297 7.63 -3.95 14.56
N LEU A 298 8.46 -3.52 13.61
CA LEU A 298 9.56 -4.34 13.09
C LEU A 298 10.55 -4.71 14.20
N ALA A 299 10.89 -3.76 15.07
CA ALA A 299 11.73 -4.02 16.23
C ALA A 299 11.07 -4.96 17.25
N HIS A 300 9.77 -4.79 17.49
CA HIS A 300 9.03 -5.65 18.40
C HIS A 300 8.89 -7.06 17.84
N ASN A 301 8.58 -7.17 16.56
CA ASN A 301 8.54 -8.43 15.81
C ASN A 301 9.88 -9.11 15.93
N ALA A 302 10.98 -8.49 15.49
CA ALA A 302 12.32 -9.08 15.54
C ALA A 302 12.77 -9.52 16.96
N ALA A 303 12.22 -8.96 18.04
CA ALA A 303 12.57 -9.37 19.41
C ALA A 303 11.95 -10.71 19.88
N GLY A 304 11.18 -11.41 19.03
CA GLY A 304 10.82 -12.82 19.27
C GLY A 304 9.74 -13.09 20.33
N ARG A 305 8.96 -12.09 20.74
CA ARG A 305 8.00 -12.24 21.86
C ARG A 305 6.57 -12.66 21.47
N HIS A 306 6.33 -13.08 20.23
CA HIS A 306 4.98 -13.35 19.74
C HIS A 306 4.62 -14.83 19.82
N GLY A 307 3.60 -15.15 20.62
CA GLY A 307 3.06 -16.51 20.82
C GLY A 307 2.28 -17.09 19.63
N GLY A 308 2.78 -16.95 18.41
CA GLY A 308 2.29 -17.69 17.25
C GLY A 308 1.34 -16.97 16.28
N ASP A 309 1.01 -15.69 16.48
CA ASP A 309 0.07 -14.96 15.60
C ASP A 309 0.75 -14.34 14.36
N TYR A 310 1.53 -15.17 13.64
CA TYR A 310 2.28 -14.77 12.45
C TYR A 310 1.39 -14.30 11.29
N ALA A 311 0.19 -14.88 11.20
CA ALA A 311 -0.81 -14.55 10.20
C ALA A 311 -1.30 -13.10 10.32
N ARG A 312 -1.58 -12.67 11.56
CA ARG A 312 -1.98 -11.30 11.86
C ARG A 312 -0.86 -10.30 11.61
N LEU A 313 0.36 -10.62 12.05
CA LEU A 313 1.53 -9.75 11.84
C LEU A 313 1.78 -9.52 10.34
N THR A 314 1.69 -10.60 9.56
CA THR A 314 1.80 -10.57 8.11
C THR A 314 0.73 -9.70 7.45
N ALA A 315 -0.53 -9.85 7.86
CA ALA A 315 -1.64 -9.05 7.34
C ALA A 315 -1.48 -7.55 7.68
N LEU A 316 -1.05 -7.22 8.90
CA LEU A 316 -0.78 -5.83 9.32
C LEU A 316 0.36 -5.19 8.52
N MET A 317 1.45 -5.93 8.27
CA MET A 317 2.56 -5.42 7.48
C MET A 317 2.17 -5.13 6.02
N LEU A 318 1.36 -6.01 5.41
CA LEU A 318 0.80 -5.79 4.08
C LEU A 318 -0.16 -4.60 4.02
N ASP A 319 -1.07 -4.51 4.99
CA ASP A 319 -2.05 -3.43 5.09
C ASP A 319 -1.34 -2.08 5.17
N ARG A 320 -0.30 -1.98 6.02
CA ARG A 320 0.50 -0.76 6.14
C ARG A 320 1.30 -0.43 4.90
N LEU A 321 1.85 -1.42 4.18
CA LEU A 321 2.48 -1.15 2.88
C LEU A 321 1.46 -0.55 1.91
N SER A 322 0.23 -1.08 1.88
CA SER A 322 -0.83 -0.55 1.02
C SER A 322 -1.22 0.88 1.37
N LEU A 323 -1.08 1.26 2.65
CA LEU A 323 -1.27 2.62 3.15
C LEU A 323 -0.05 3.53 2.94
N LEU A 324 1.18 3.00 2.92
CA LEU A 324 2.44 3.75 2.80
C LEU A 324 2.82 4.02 1.34
N ALA A 325 2.70 3.03 0.47
CA ALA A 325 3.12 3.11 -0.93
C ALA A 325 2.54 4.32 -1.69
N PRO A 326 1.21 4.60 -1.66
CA PRO A 326 0.68 5.77 -2.36
C PRO A 326 1.17 7.10 -1.75
N ARG A 327 1.44 7.13 -0.43
CA ARG A 327 1.92 8.34 0.26
C ARG A 327 3.39 8.64 -0.03
N LEU A 328 4.25 7.62 -0.06
CA LEU A 328 5.65 7.75 -0.46
C LEU A 328 5.77 8.23 -1.91
N ALA A 329 4.95 7.67 -2.82
CA ALA A 329 4.93 8.08 -4.22
C ALA A 329 4.47 9.54 -4.40
N ALA A 330 3.51 10.01 -3.59
CA ALA A 330 3.03 11.38 -3.62
C ALA A 330 4.07 12.39 -3.09
N ASP A 331 4.86 12.00 -2.08
CA ASP A 331 5.88 12.85 -1.45
C ASP A 331 7.22 12.84 -2.22
N GLY A 332 7.31 12.11 -3.33
CA GLY A 332 8.53 11.94 -4.12
C GLY A 332 9.62 11.12 -3.43
N ALA A 333 9.30 10.50 -2.29
CA ALA A 333 10.17 9.60 -1.56
C ALA A 333 10.29 8.25 -2.29
N ASP A 334 11.44 7.60 -2.15
CA ASP A 334 11.69 6.32 -2.81
C ASP A 334 10.74 5.22 -2.28
N PRO A 335 9.80 4.71 -3.11
CA PRO A 335 8.90 3.63 -2.70
C PRO A 335 9.64 2.35 -2.33
N SER A 336 10.88 2.17 -2.81
CA SER A 336 11.73 1.02 -2.50
C SER A 336 12.02 0.89 -1.01
N ALA A 337 12.07 2.00 -0.26
CA ALA A 337 12.33 2.01 1.17
C ALA A 337 11.25 1.25 1.95
N GLY A 338 9.97 1.44 1.60
CA GLY A 338 8.86 0.72 2.21
C GLY A 338 8.90 -0.78 1.90
N PHE A 339 9.30 -1.15 0.68
CA PHE A 339 9.49 -2.56 0.32
C PHE A 339 10.68 -3.19 1.05
N ARG A 340 11.78 -2.45 1.26
CA ARG A 340 12.94 -2.94 2.03
C ARG A 340 12.55 -3.29 3.46
N GLU A 341 11.86 -2.40 4.17
CA GLU A 341 11.40 -2.64 5.54
C GLU A 341 10.45 -3.84 5.61
N LEU A 342 9.55 -3.95 4.62
CA LEU A 342 8.63 -5.07 4.52
C LEU A 342 9.37 -6.40 4.33
N ARG A 343 10.37 -6.44 3.44
CA ARG A 343 11.20 -7.64 3.23
C ARG A 343 11.92 -8.04 4.51
N VAL A 344 12.52 -7.08 5.22
CA VAL A 344 13.22 -7.36 6.48
C VAL A 344 12.27 -7.93 7.53
N GLY A 345 11.07 -7.38 7.70
CA GLY A 345 10.11 -7.95 8.64
C GLY A 345 9.57 -9.30 8.22
N PHE A 346 9.37 -9.58 6.92
CA PHE A 346 9.04 -10.94 6.45
C PHE A 346 10.16 -11.94 6.73
N SER A 347 11.42 -11.56 6.48
CA SER A 347 12.57 -12.39 6.81
C SER A 347 12.67 -12.63 8.33
N ALA A 348 12.33 -11.64 9.16
CA ALA A 348 12.31 -11.80 10.61
C ALA A 348 11.21 -12.77 11.08
N LEU A 349 10.00 -12.69 10.49
CA LEU A 349 8.91 -13.61 10.79
C LEU A 349 9.21 -15.04 10.32
N ASP A 350 9.82 -15.19 9.13
CA ASP A 350 10.28 -16.49 8.63
C ASP A 350 11.30 -17.11 9.58
N LEU A 351 12.28 -16.33 10.05
CA LEU A 351 13.28 -16.80 11.02
C LEU A 351 12.65 -17.25 12.32
N GLN A 352 11.72 -16.49 12.89
CA GLN A 352 11.07 -16.82 14.17
C GLN A 352 10.24 -18.09 14.12
N ARG A 353 9.56 -18.31 12.98
CA ARG A 353 8.78 -19.52 12.77
C ARG A 353 9.65 -20.78 12.82
N ASP A 354 10.84 -20.72 12.23
CA ASP A 354 11.74 -21.87 12.12
C ASP A 354 12.79 -21.91 13.23
N GLU A 355 12.97 -20.82 13.99
CA GLU A 355 13.93 -20.68 15.08
C GLU A 355 13.79 -21.78 16.13
N HIS A 356 12.55 -22.17 16.45
CA HIS A 356 12.24 -23.20 17.45
C HIS A 356 12.61 -24.61 16.97
N ARG A 357 12.87 -24.78 15.67
CA ARG A 357 13.31 -26.03 15.04
C ARG A 357 14.83 -26.10 14.88
N LEU A 358 15.52 -24.98 15.09
CA LEU A 358 16.98 -24.92 15.11
C LEU A 358 17.50 -25.35 16.49
N ALA A 359 18.67 -25.97 16.52
CA ALA A 359 19.31 -26.41 17.76
C ALA A 359 20.73 -25.84 17.88
N GLY A 360 21.20 -25.67 19.11
CA GLY A 360 22.59 -25.33 19.42
C GLY A 360 23.05 -23.97 18.91
N ALA A 361 24.23 -23.94 18.29
CA ALA A 361 24.89 -22.70 17.85
C ALA A 361 24.12 -21.96 16.74
N ALA A 362 23.43 -22.69 15.85
CA ALA A 362 22.63 -22.07 14.78
C ALA A 362 21.45 -21.26 15.33
N HIS A 363 20.76 -21.80 16.35
CA HIS A 363 19.68 -21.09 17.04
C HIS A 363 20.18 -19.80 17.70
N GLN A 364 21.28 -19.88 18.46
CA GLN A 364 21.87 -18.71 19.15
C GLN A 364 22.32 -17.61 18.16
N ALA A 365 22.87 -17.99 17.02
CA ALA A 365 23.29 -17.02 16.00
C ALA A 365 22.10 -16.34 15.31
N VAL A 366 21.01 -17.08 15.06
CA VAL A 366 19.77 -16.52 14.52
C VAL A 366 19.13 -15.55 15.51
N ASP A 367 19.03 -15.91 16.80
CA ASP A 367 18.53 -15.03 17.86
C ASP A 367 19.39 -13.75 17.97
N ALA A 368 20.72 -13.88 17.97
CA ALA A 368 21.61 -12.71 17.98
C ALA A 368 21.42 -11.78 16.76
N ALA A 369 21.19 -12.35 15.57
CA ALA A 369 20.89 -11.57 14.37
C ALA A 369 19.54 -10.84 14.49
N LEU A 370 18.50 -11.54 14.95
CA LEU A 370 17.16 -10.97 15.18
C LEU A 370 17.19 -9.85 16.25
N GLN A 371 17.96 -10.02 17.33
CA GLN A 371 18.19 -8.98 18.33
C GLN A 371 18.88 -7.75 17.73
N GLY A 372 19.89 -7.94 16.88
CA GLY A 372 20.55 -6.83 16.20
C GLY A 372 19.63 -6.07 15.23
N VAL A 373 18.72 -6.75 14.55
CA VAL A 373 17.64 -6.13 13.75
C VAL A 373 16.69 -5.34 14.65
N SER A 374 16.31 -5.90 15.80
CA SER A 374 15.47 -5.22 16.79
C SER A 374 16.12 -3.93 17.30
N GLU A 375 17.40 -3.99 17.66
CA GLU A 375 18.20 -2.83 18.09
C GLU A 375 18.26 -1.75 17.02
N HIS A 376 18.51 -2.15 15.77
CA HIS A 376 18.58 -1.24 14.63
C HIS A 376 17.27 -0.47 14.41
N PHE A 377 16.13 -1.15 14.31
CA PHE A 377 14.85 -0.47 14.09
C PHE A 377 14.36 0.32 15.32
N ARG A 378 14.76 -0.06 16.54
CA ARG A 378 14.57 0.82 17.72
C ARG A 378 15.35 2.12 17.58
N ALA A 379 16.59 2.06 17.12
CA ALA A 379 17.40 3.25 16.89
C ALA A 379 16.78 4.17 15.83
N CYS A 380 16.31 3.62 14.70
CA CYS A 380 15.57 4.37 13.69
C CYS A 380 14.31 5.04 14.28
N ALA A 381 13.52 4.30 15.07
CA ALA A 381 12.32 4.82 15.73
C ALA A 381 12.60 5.88 16.82
N GLN A 382 13.79 5.88 17.41
CA GLN A 382 14.22 6.90 18.37
C GLN A 382 14.75 8.15 17.67
N ALA A 383 15.50 7.98 16.58
CA ALA A 383 16.07 9.06 15.80
C ALA A 383 15.08 9.77 14.86
N ASP A 384 13.87 9.19 14.67
CA ASP A 384 12.83 9.70 13.76
C ASP A 384 13.30 9.81 12.30
N ARG A 385 14.27 8.98 11.93
CA ARG A 385 14.84 8.87 10.58
C ARG A 385 15.43 7.49 10.36
N TYR A 386 15.50 7.06 9.10
CA TYR A 386 16.22 5.84 8.76
C TYR A 386 17.72 6.04 9.03
N LEU A 387 18.33 5.08 9.70
CA LEU A 387 19.77 5.01 9.94
C LEU A 387 20.31 3.86 9.10
N ASP A 388 21.57 3.93 8.68
CA ASP A 388 22.21 2.77 8.06
C ASP A 388 22.48 1.69 9.12
N ALA A 389 22.36 0.43 8.69
CA ALA A 389 22.57 -0.70 9.58
C ALA A 389 24.05 -0.79 10.00
N PRO A 390 24.35 -1.02 11.29
CA PRO A 390 25.73 -1.04 11.75
C PRO A 390 26.48 -2.29 11.25
N ASP A 391 27.78 -2.18 10.98
CA ASP A 391 28.61 -3.32 10.53
C ASP A 391 28.61 -4.50 11.51
N ALA A 392 28.37 -4.23 12.80
CA ALA A 392 28.19 -5.28 13.80
C ALA A 392 26.98 -6.20 13.48
N LEU A 393 25.90 -5.65 12.91
CA LEU A 393 24.75 -6.43 12.47
C LEU A 393 25.08 -7.28 11.24
N LEU A 394 25.89 -6.75 10.31
CA LEU A 394 26.39 -7.53 9.16
C LEU A 394 27.17 -8.76 9.64
N GLY A 395 28.08 -8.60 10.61
CA GLY A 395 28.84 -9.71 11.19
C GLY A 395 27.95 -10.76 11.88
N ARG A 396 26.88 -10.34 12.58
CA ARG A 396 25.91 -11.26 13.19
C ARG A 396 25.13 -12.05 12.13
N LEU A 397 24.71 -11.40 11.04
CA LEU A 397 24.04 -12.06 9.91
C LEU A 397 24.96 -13.06 9.21
N ASP A 398 26.21 -12.70 8.95
CA ASP A 398 27.19 -13.58 8.29
C ASP A 398 27.53 -14.80 9.16
N ALA A 399 27.66 -14.63 10.47
CA ALA A 399 27.83 -15.74 11.41
C ALA A 399 26.63 -16.69 11.41
N ALA A 400 25.40 -16.15 11.41
CA ALA A 400 24.19 -16.96 11.34
C ALA A 400 24.07 -17.71 9.99
N ILE A 401 24.43 -17.08 8.88
CA ILE A 401 24.47 -17.73 7.55
C ILE A 401 25.48 -18.88 7.56
N ALA A 402 26.68 -18.68 8.11
CA ALA A 402 27.70 -19.71 8.19
C ALA A 402 27.29 -20.91 9.06
N LEU A 403 26.64 -20.66 10.21
CA LEU A 403 26.20 -21.72 11.11
C LEU A 403 24.99 -22.49 10.56
N THR A 404 24.06 -21.82 9.89
CA THR A 404 22.94 -22.49 9.20
C THR A 404 23.38 -23.24 7.93
N LEU A 405 24.53 -22.88 7.34
CA LEU A 405 25.14 -23.64 6.25
C LEU A 405 25.69 -25.00 6.68
N ALA A 406 26.20 -25.08 7.91
CA ALA A 406 26.76 -26.31 8.47
C ALA A 406 25.68 -27.33 8.91
N ASP A 407 24.44 -26.87 9.10
CA ASP A 407 23.32 -27.72 9.52
C ASP A 407 22.52 -28.25 8.30
N PRO A 408 22.46 -29.57 8.09
CA PRO A 408 21.73 -30.16 6.96
C PRO A 408 20.20 -30.14 7.14
N ALA A 409 19.68 -29.75 8.31
CA ALA A 409 18.26 -29.76 8.60
C ALA A 409 17.45 -28.91 7.60
N PRO A 410 16.24 -29.35 7.19
CA PRO A 410 15.37 -28.55 6.33
C PRO A 410 15.06 -27.16 6.91
N ALA A 411 14.90 -27.06 8.23
CA ALA A 411 14.67 -25.79 8.92
C ALA A 411 15.86 -24.83 8.79
N ALA A 412 17.09 -25.34 8.87
CA ALA A 412 18.30 -24.53 8.67
C ALA A 412 18.39 -23.99 7.23
N ARG A 413 17.94 -24.77 6.24
CA ARG A 413 17.87 -24.32 4.83
C ARG A 413 16.87 -23.19 4.64
N GLU A 414 15.70 -23.26 5.27
CA GLU A 414 14.68 -22.22 5.21
C GLU A 414 15.14 -20.94 5.92
N ALA A 415 15.69 -21.07 7.13
CA ALA A 415 16.30 -19.98 7.89
C ALA A 415 17.44 -19.30 7.12
N ARG A 416 18.31 -20.07 6.46
CA ARG A 416 19.39 -19.53 5.62
C ARG A 416 18.87 -18.64 4.51
N GLY A 417 17.78 -19.01 3.84
CA GLY A 417 17.16 -18.16 2.81
C GLY A 417 16.66 -16.83 3.37
N ALA A 418 16.04 -16.86 4.55
CA ALA A 418 15.58 -15.65 5.22
C ALA A 418 16.74 -14.74 5.66
N LEU A 419 17.84 -15.31 6.17
CA LEU A 419 19.06 -14.57 6.52
C LEU A 419 19.71 -13.91 5.30
N VAL A 420 19.82 -14.64 4.18
CA VAL A 420 20.39 -14.09 2.92
C VAL A 420 19.56 -12.91 2.42
N GLU A 421 18.23 -13.02 2.42
CA GLU A 421 17.35 -11.91 2.04
C GLU A 421 17.44 -10.71 2.98
N MET A 422 17.53 -10.96 4.27
CA MET A 422 17.68 -9.93 5.28
C MET A 422 19.02 -9.19 5.10
N ARG A 423 20.11 -9.92 4.86
CA ARG A 423 21.43 -9.35 4.57
C ARG A 423 21.40 -8.50 3.31
N VAL A 424 20.86 -9.00 2.20
CA VAL A 424 20.76 -8.24 0.94
C VAL A 424 19.87 -7.00 1.11
N SER A 425 18.79 -7.09 1.90
CA SER A 425 17.89 -5.97 2.12
C SER A 425 18.49 -4.87 2.99
N LEU A 426 19.26 -5.22 4.02
CA LEU A 426 19.89 -4.25 4.93
C LEU A 426 21.23 -3.73 4.41
N PHE A 427 21.98 -4.56 3.67
CA PHE A 427 23.33 -4.29 3.19
C PHE A 427 23.48 -4.58 1.69
N PRO A 428 22.79 -3.82 0.80
CA PRO A 428 22.80 -4.08 -0.64
C PRO A 428 24.17 -3.85 -1.30
N ASP A 429 25.07 -3.09 -0.66
CA ASP A 429 26.40 -2.75 -1.18
C ASP A 429 27.54 -3.48 -0.46
N ALA A 430 27.24 -4.33 0.53
CA ALA A 430 28.26 -5.13 1.19
C ALA A 430 28.82 -6.20 0.25
N GLU A 431 30.12 -6.46 0.36
CA GLU A 431 30.76 -7.59 -0.31
C GLU A 431 30.10 -8.91 0.09
N GLY A 432 30.24 -9.95 -0.75
CA GLY A 432 29.64 -11.25 -0.50
C GLY A 432 30.11 -11.88 0.81
N CYS A 433 29.23 -12.62 1.48
CA CYS A 433 29.60 -13.35 2.70
C CYS A 433 30.74 -14.32 2.36
N GLN A 434 31.90 -14.12 2.98
CA GLN A 434 32.99 -15.08 2.88
C GLN A 434 32.65 -16.27 3.80
N PRO A 435 32.60 -17.52 3.30
CA PRO A 435 32.44 -18.66 4.17
C PRO A 435 33.64 -18.68 5.14
N ALA A 436 33.36 -18.78 6.44
CA ALA A 436 34.40 -18.90 7.45
C ALA A 436 35.36 -20.02 7.05
N SER A 437 36.67 -19.72 6.97
CA SER A 437 37.67 -20.73 6.68
C SER A 437 37.53 -21.88 7.68
N PRO A 438 37.60 -23.16 7.24
CA PRO A 438 37.53 -24.28 8.17
C PRO A 438 38.65 -24.12 9.21
N VAL A 439 38.28 -24.13 10.49
CA VAL A 439 39.24 -24.10 11.60
C VAL A 439 40.22 -25.27 11.39
N PRO A 440 41.53 -25.03 11.24
CA PRO A 440 42.48 -26.10 11.04
C PRO A 440 42.69 -26.82 12.37
N GLY A 441 42.05 -27.98 12.53
CA GLY A 441 42.42 -28.89 13.61
C GLY A 441 41.30 -29.67 14.27
N VAL A 442 40.58 -30.50 13.52
CA VAL A 442 40.13 -31.81 14.02
C VAL A 442 40.28 -32.80 12.86
N ARG A 443 41.35 -33.60 12.88
CA ARG A 443 41.43 -34.80 12.04
C ARG A 443 40.70 -35.94 12.76
N PRO A 444 40.11 -36.89 12.01
CA PRO A 444 39.32 -37.99 12.56
C PRO A 444 40.11 -38.89 13.52
#